data_AF-A0A1K0GBE9-F1
#
_entry.id   AF-A0A1K0GBE9-F1
#
_cell.length_a   1.000
_cell.length_b   1.000
_cell.length_c   1.000
_cell.angle_alpha   90.00
_cell.angle_beta   90.00
_cell.angle_gamma   90.00
#
_symmetry.space_group_name_H-M   'P 1'
#
loop_
_entity.id
_entity.type
_entity.pdbx_description
1 polymer ?
#
loop_
_entity_poly.entity_id
_entity_poly.type
_entity_poly.pdbx_seq_one_letter_code
_entity_poly.pdbx_strand_id
1 'polypeptide(L)'
;MPMAWLLPKHQEPRVDSFPSLSTINYWAMRCLPFFNPQTASTQPSSSATAVGDAAVGDANPLSSKMRYLAATNHVGTEVKPTFAGSSWVLQMKVGQRHLLLDSLGTKKEACLVVTLPP
;
A
#
# COMPACT_ATOMS: atom_id res chain seq x y z
N MET A 1 -10.40 15.73 -4.83
CA MET A 1 -11.79 15.42 -5.21
C MET A 1 -11.79 14.08 -5.92
N PRO A 2 -12.52 13.03 -5.48
CA PRO A 2 -12.52 11.76 -6.18
C PRO A 2 -13.60 11.74 -7.28
N MET A 3 -13.21 11.26 -8.46
CA MET A 3 -14.00 11.23 -9.69
C MET A 3 -14.95 10.02 -9.69
N ALA A 4 -16.14 10.17 -9.13
CA ALA A 4 -17.19 9.13 -9.09
C ALA A 4 -18.06 9.06 -10.37
N TRP A 5 -17.80 9.89 -11.39
CA TRP A 5 -18.71 10.09 -12.53
C TRP A 5 -18.31 9.38 -13.83
N LEU A 6 -17.21 8.62 -13.84
CA LEU A 6 -16.68 7.95 -15.04
C LEU A 6 -17.03 6.46 -15.15
N LEU A 7 -17.87 5.91 -14.27
CA LEU A 7 -18.29 4.52 -14.36
C LEU A 7 -19.62 4.39 -15.14
N PRO A 8 -19.68 3.52 -16.18
CA PRO A 8 -20.91 3.26 -16.92
C PRO A 8 -22.05 2.83 -16.00
N LYS A 9 -23.24 3.38 -16.24
CA LYS A 9 -24.49 2.98 -15.60
C LYS A 9 -24.91 1.63 -16.21
N HIS A 10 -25.20 0.65 -15.35
CA HIS A 10 -25.56 -0.75 -15.65
C HIS A 10 -24.43 -1.75 -15.93
N GLN A 11 -23.72 -2.11 -14.87
CA GLN A 11 -23.56 -3.53 -14.53
C GLN A 11 -24.16 -3.72 -13.14
N GLU A 12 -25.20 -4.55 -13.02
CA GLU A 12 -25.59 -5.14 -11.74
C GLU A 12 -24.33 -5.82 -11.17
N PRO A 13 -23.71 -5.30 -10.09
CA PRO A 13 -22.55 -5.97 -9.54
C PRO A 13 -23.06 -7.30 -9.00
N ARG A 14 -22.35 -8.41 -9.21
CA ARG A 14 -22.44 -9.52 -8.26
C ARG A 14 -21.94 -8.95 -6.93
N VAL A 15 -22.85 -8.45 -6.08
CA VAL A 15 -22.56 -7.56 -4.93
C VAL A 15 -21.93 -8.30 -3.76
N ASP A 16 -21.20 -9.39 -3.99
CA ASP A 16 -20.49 -10.08 -2.92
C ASP A 16 -19.03 -10.27 -3.29
N SER A 17 -18.15 -9.72 -2.45
CA SER A 17 -16.76 -10.18 -2.25
C SER A 17 -15.62 -9.45 -3.00
N PHE A 18 -15.82 -8.27 -3.59
CA PHE A 18 -14.67 -7.49 -4.07
C PHE A 18 -13.97 -6.72 -2.93
N PRO A 19 -12.62 -6.60 -2.96
CA PRO A 19 -11.87 -5.81 -2.00
C PRO A 19 -12.19 -4.32 -2.15
N SER A 20 -12.14 -3.59 -1.03
CA SER A 20 -12.18 -2.13 -1.03
C SER A 20 -10.84 -1.56 -1.52
N LEU A 21 -10.72 -1.29 -2.82
CA LEU A 21 -9.52 -0.70 -3.42
C LEU A 21 -9.17 0.68 -2.82
N SER A 22 -10.17 1.44 -2.37
CA SER A 22 -9.95 2.71 -1.67
C SER A 22 -9.26 2.50 -0.32
N THR A 23 -9.68 1.50 0.45
CA THR A 23 -9.03 1.10 1.70
C THR A 23 -7.61 0.62 1.46
N ILE A 24 -7.40 -0.24 0.45
CA ILE A 24 -6.06 -0.74 0.09
C ILE A 24 -5.13 0.41 -0.28
N ASN A 25 -5.55 1.29 -1.18
CA ASN A 25 -4.75 2.44 -1.61
C ASN A 25 -4.47 3.40 -0.46
N TYR A 26 -5.46 3.64 0.41
CA TYR A 26 -5.28 4.46 1.60
C TYR A 26 -4.13 3.92 2.48
N TRP A 27 -4.14 2.61 2.77
CA TRP A 27 -3.07 1.98 3.55
C TRP A 27 -1.73 1.97 2.83
N ALA A 28 -1.70 1.68 1.52
CA ALA A 28 -0.47 1.72 0.72
C ALA A 28 0.22 3.09 0.80
N MET A 29 -0.57 4.17 0.72
CA MET A 29 -0.07 5.55 0.84
C MET A 29 0.42 5.88 2.25
N ARG A 30 -0.29 5.39 3.28
CA ARG A 30 0.11 5.61 4.69
C ARG A 30 1.38 4.87 5.06
N CYS A 31 1.65 3.74 4.40
CA CYS A 31 2.86 2.97 4.62
C CYS A 31 4.02 3.35 3.70
N LEU A 32 3.82 4.24 2.72
CA LEU A 32 4.85 4.69 1.78
C LEU A 32 6.19 5.08 2.43
N PRO A 33 6.23 5.81 3.57
CA PRO A 33 7.49 6.20 4.22
C PRO A 33 8.38 5.01 4.64
N PHE A 34 7.78 3.85 4.94
CA PHE A 34 8.54 2.64 5.28
C PHE A 34 9.24 2.01 4.06
N PHE A 35 8.81 2.38 2.85
CA PHE A 35 9.30 1.82 1.60
C PHE A 35 9.97 2.85 0.70
N ASN A 36 9.97 4.13 1.06
CA ASN A 36 10.72 5.18 0.39
C ASN A 36 11.41 6.09 1.42
N PRO A 37 12.63 5.75 1.87
CA PRO A 37 13.38 6.55 2.83
C PRO A 37 13.74 7.94 2.31
N GLN A 38 13.81 8.12 0.98
CA GLN A 38 14.28 9.38 0.37
C GLN A 38 13.29 10.54 0.56
N THR A 39 12.02 10.26 0.86
CA THR A 39 11.07 11.33 1.24
C THR A 39 11.25 11.84 2.68
N ALA A 40 12.03 11.15 3.52
CA ALA A 40 12.33 11.61 4.87
C ALA A 40 13.53 12.57 4.93
N SER A 41 14.35 12.65 3.88
CA SER A 41 15.57 13.47 3.85
C SER A 41 15.37 14.87 3.24
N THR A 42 14.16 15.27 2.87
CA THR A 42 13.87 16.65 2.45
C THR A 42 13.45 17.50 3.66
N GLN A 43 14.27 17.55 4.71
CA GLN A 43 14.28 18.74 5.54
C GLN A 43 14.95 19.84 4.70
N PRO A 44 14.42 21.08 4.66
CA PRO A 44 15.22 22.21 4.23
C PRO A 44 16.32 22.37 5.29
N SER A 45 17.52 21.89 4.97
CA SER A 45 18.70 22.14 5.78
C SER A 45 19.01 23.64 5.68
N SER A 46 18.55 24.40 6.67
CA SER A 46 19.21 25.64 7.04
C SER A 46 20.65 25.30 7.40
N SER A 47 21.54 25.55 6.45
CA SER A 47 22.98 25.79 6.59
C SER A 47 23.61 25.40 7.93
N ALA A 48 24.20 24.22 7.98
CA ALA A 48 25.32 23.95 8.87
C ALA A 48 26.37 23.16 8.07
N THR A 49 27.49 23.83 7.84
CA THR A 49 28.66 23.37 7.10
C THR A 49 29.18 22.05 7.66
N ALA A 50 29.19 21.00 6.85
CA ALA A 50 30.01 19.82 7.10
C ALA A 50 30.81 19.53 5.83
N VAL A 51 32.12 19.73 5.96
CA VAL A 51 33.13 19.42 4.96
C VAL A 51 33.31 17.90 4.97
N GLY A 52 33.20 17.25 3.80
CA GLY A 52 33.40 15.81 3.67
C GLY A 52 33.27 15.37 2.22
N ASP A 53 34.37 14.88 1.67
CA ASP A 53 34.66 14.50 0.29
C ASP A 53 33.56 13.87 -0.55
N ALA A 54 33.59 14.25 -1.83
CA ALA A 54 32.97 13.51 -2.92
C ALA A 54 33.73 12.20 -3.17
N ALA A 55 33.04 11.05 -3.10
CA ALA A 55 33.10 9.98 -4.11
C ALA A 55 32.29 8.74 -3.68
N VAL A 56 31.84 8.03 -4.72
CA VAL A 56 31.39 6.63 -4.76
C VAL A 56 29.91 6.39 -4.50
N GLY A 57 29.24 5.81 -5.50
CA GLY A 57 27.80 5.65 -5.60
C GLY A 57 27.19 4.93 -4.40
N ASP A 58 26.41 5.67 -3.63
CA ASP A 58 25.61 5.11 -2.56
C ASP A 58 24.35 4.48 -3.19
N ALA A 59 24.53 3.28 -3.73
CA ALA A 59 23.43 2.39 -4.03
C ALA A 59 22.79 2.03 -2.68
N ASN A 60 21.89 2.89 -2.19
CA ASN A 60 21.20 2.70 -0.93
C ASN A 60 20.66 1.26 -0.92
N PRO A 61 21.12 0.37 -0.02
CA PRO A 61 20.77 -1.04 -0.03
C PRO A 61 19.27 -1.29 0.18
N LEU A 62 18.50 -0.25 0.54
CA LEU A 62 17.05 -0.30 0.54
C LEU A 62 16.40 -0.16 -0.84
N SER A 63 17.08 0.39 -1.85
CA SER A 63 16.47 0.69 -3.15
C SER A 63 16.19 -0.57 -3.99
N SER A 64 17.02 -1.59 -3.83
CA SER A 64 16.87 -2.88 -4.51
C SER A 64 16.05 -3.90 -3.71
N LYS A 65 15.95 -3.72 -2.39
CA LYS A 65 15.31 -4.71 -1.51
C LYS A 65 13.79 -4.65 -1.61
N MET A 66 13.24 -5.73 -2.14
CA MET A 66 11.81 -6.00 -2.19
C MET A 66 11.26 -6.19 -0.78
N ARG A 67 10.09 -5.62 -0.52
CA ARG A 67 9.40 -5.75 0.77
C ARG A 67 7.93 -6.05 0.54
N TYR A 68 7.33 -6.71 1.52
CA TYR A 68 5.92 -7.07 1.47
C TYR A 68 5.19 -6.44 2.64
N LEU A 69 3.96 -6.01 2.40
CA LEU A 69 3.05 -5.48 3.41
C LEU A 69 1.80 -6.33 3.39
N ALA A 70 1.47 -6.93 4.52
CA ALA A 70 0.24 -7.69 4.69
C ALA A 70 -0.68 -6.99 5.70
N ALA A 71 -1.96 -6.92 5.38
CA ALA A 71 -2.99 -6.41 6.28
C ALA A 71 -4.06 -7.47 6.51
N THR A 72 -4.39 -7.70 7.78
CA THR A 72 -5.43 -8.63 8.23
C THR A 72 -6.58 -7.82 8.82
N ASN A 73 -7.64 -7.66 8.04
CA ASN A 73 -8.78 -6.83 8.39
C ASN A 73 -9.99 -7.70 8.73
N HIS A 74 -10.69 -7.33 9.80
CA HIS A 74 -11.93 -7.98 10.20
C HIS A 74 -13.06 -7.67 9.19
N VAL A 75 -14.02 -8.58 9.06
CA VAL A 75 -15.25 -8.40 8.28
C VAL A 75 -16.46 -8.35 9.21
N GLY A 76 -17.60 -7.90 8.69
CA GLY A 76 -18.85 -7.88 9.46
C GLY A 76 -19.12 -6.54 10.15
N THR A 77 -20.05 -6.56 11.09
CA THR A 77 -20.60 -5.36 11.74
C THR A 77 -20.66 -5.58 13.24
N GLU A 78 -20.15 -4.64 14.02
CA GLU A 78 -20.29 -4.63 15.47
C GLU A 78 -21.19 -3.48 15.88
N VAL A 79 -22.43 -3.74 16.31
CA VAL A 79 -23.44 -2.78 16.81
C VAL A 79 -23.84 -1.66 15.83
N LYS A 80 -22.88 -0.87 15.33
CA LYS A 80 -23.09 0.28 14.44
C LYS A 80 -22.01 0.44 13.35
N PRO A 81 -20.69 0.33 13.63
CA PRO A 81 -19.68 0.31 12.59
C PRO A 81 -19.64 -0.99 11.78
N THR A 82 -19.44 -0.85 10.47
CA THR A 82 -19.13 -1.94 9.53
C THR A 82 -17.63 -1.97 9.28
N PHE A 83 -16.99 -3.13 9.48
CA PHE A 83 -15.59 -3.30 9.14
C PHE A 83 -15.40 -3.36 7.62
N ALA A 84 -14.30 -2.78 7.14
CA ALA A 84 -14.03 -2.70 5.71
C ALA A 84 -13.57 -4.03 5.09
N GLY A 85 -13.28 -5.06 5.89
CA GLY A 85 -12.68 -6.31 5.41
C GLY A 85 -11.46 -6.04 4.56
N SER A 86 -11.36 -6.73 3.43
CA SER A 86 -10.29 -6.50 2.47
C SER A 86 -8.93 -6.72 3.10
N SER A 87 -8.65 -7.91 3.61
CA SER A 87 -7.27 -8.31 3.92
C SER A 87 -6.49 -8.45 2.61
N TRP A 88 -5.20 -8.14 2.59
CA TRP A 88 -4.41 -8.12 1.34
C TRP A 88 -2.92 -8.27 1.58
N VAL A 89 -2.20 -8.58 0.50
CA VAL A 89 -0.74 -8.56 0.45
C VAL A 89 -0.27 -7.67 -0.70
N LEU A 90 0.53 -6.66 -0.36
CA LEU A 90 1.21 -5.77 -1.31
C LEU A 90 2.69 -6.12 -1.39
N GLN A 91 3.21 -6.03 -2.62
CA GLN A 91 4.63 -5.98 -2.93
C GLN A 91 5.04 -4.52 -3.12
N MET A 92 6.10 -4.12 -2.41
CA MET A 92 6.63 -2.77 -2.37
C MET A 92 8.10 -2.78 -2.81
N LYS A 93 8.45 -1.88 -3.74
CA LYS A 93 9.82 -1.63 -4.16
C LYS A 93 10.04 -0.13 -4.32
N VAL A 94 11.19 0.36 -3.84
CA VAL A 94 11.53 1.80 -3.91
C VAL A 94 11.47 2.27 -5.36
N GLY A 95 10.84 3.42 -5.58
CA GLY A 95 10.72 4.03 -6.92
C GLY A 95 9.78 3.29 -7.88
N GLN A 96 9.10 2.23 -7.43
CA GLN A 96 8.12 1.51 -8.23
C GLN A 96 6.72 1.63 -7.64
N ARG A 97 5.70 1.50 -8.49
CA ARG A 97 4.32 1.37 -8.05
C ARG A 97 4.18 0.06 -7.26
N HIS A 98 3.49 0.12 -6.13
CA HIS A 98 3.15 -1.06 -5.37
C HIS A 98 2.30 -2.03 -6.20
N LEU A 99 2.56 -3.32 -6.05
CA LEU A 99 1.81 -4.38 -6.72
C LEU A 99 0.92 -5.08 -5.70
N LEU A 100 -0.37 -5.16 -5.98
CA LEU A 100 -1.29 -6.00 -5.20
C LEU A 100 -1.11 -7.45 -5.66
N LEU A 101 -0.58 -8.29 -4.76
CA LEU A 101 -0.39 -9.71 -5.04
C LEU A 101 -1.74 -10.43 -4.98
N ASP A 102 -2.47 -10.26 -3.88
CA ASP A 102 -3.82 -10.80 -3.72
C ASP A 102 -4.58 -10.10 -2.58
N SER A 103 -5.90 -10.30 -2.52
CA SER A 103 -6.79 -9.72 -1.51
C SER A 103 -8.06 -10.52 -1.28
N LEU A 104 -8.58 -10.47 -0.06
CA LEU A 104 -9.91 -10.95 0.30
C LEU A 104 -10.98 -9.89 0.03
N GLY A 105 -12.23 -10.34 0.00
CA GLY A 105 -13.38 -9.46 -0.09
C GLY A 105 -13.71 -8.72 1.21
N THR A 106 -14.79 -7.94 1.17
CA THR A 106 -15.27 -7.10 2.28
C THR A 106 -16.25 -7.81 3.22
N LYS A 107 -16.81 -8.96 2.82
CA LYS A 107 -18.01 -9.54 3.47
C LYS A 107 -17.82 -10.90 4.14
N LYS A 108 -16.83 -11.69 3.73
CA LYS A 108 -16.69 -13.10 4.15
C LYS A 108 -15.42 -13.31 4.94
N GLU A 109 -15.54 -14.08 6.00
CA GLU A 109 -14.38 -14.65 6.70
C GLU A 109 -13.69 -15.63 5.76
N ALA A 110 -12.37 -15.51 5.64
CA ALA A 110 -11.57 -16.34 4.76
C ALA A 110 -10.09 -16.27 5.17
N CYS A 111 -9.30 -17.20 4.65
CA CYS A 111 -7.85 -17.20 4.75
C CYS A 111 -7.25 -16.83 3.39
N LEU A 112 -6.27 -15.92 3.38
CA LEU A 112 -5.52 -15.54 2.20
C LEU A 112 -4.15 -16.21 2.22
N VAL A 113 -3.85 -17.01 1.20
CA VAL A 113 -2.57 -17.69 1.02
C VAL A 113 -1.93 -17.17 -0.26
N VAL A 114 -0.74 -16.59 -0.15
CA VAL A 114 -0.01 -15.99 -1.28
C VAL A 114 1.40 -16.55 -1.32
N THR A 115 1.82 -17.01 -2.50
CA THR A 115 3.22 -17.37 -2.76
C THR A 115 3.99 -16.11 -3.15
N LEU A 116 5.01 -15.76 -2.38
CA LEU A 116 5.84 -14.60 -2.69
C LEU A 116 6.78 -14.92 -3.86
N PRO A 117 6.93 -14.01 -4.84
CA PRO A 117 7.92 -14.17 -5.90
C PRO A 117 9.35 -14.18 -5.29
N PRO A 118 10.28 -14.94 -5.90
CA PRO A 118 11.65 -15.08 -5.45
C PRO A 118 12.46 -13.78 -5.53
#